data_AF-A0AAE3CFB0-F1
#
_entry.id   AF-A0AAE3CFB0-F1
#
_cell.length_a   1.000
_cell.length_b   1.000
_cell.length_c   1.000
_cell.angle_alpha   90.00
_cell.angle_beta   90.00
_cell.angle_gamma   90.00
#
_symmetry.space_group_name_H-M   'P 1'
#
loop_
_entity.id
_entity.type
_entity.pdbx_description
1 polymer ?
#
loop_
_entity_poly.entity_id
_entity_poly.type
_entity_poly.pdbx_seq_one_letter_code
_entity_poly.pdbx_strand_id
1 'polypeptide(L)'
;MSECSYQVRSYKVKHNYDVKWFLEAYRWLLQRAIDETWKNIAWKEKIVKRRRLIPIIPKSSEFKRNLRDSLLRNWVFCAHYADSAIKQAYSTKVLEKKLFEGEKN
;
A
#
# COMPACT_ATOMS: atom_id res chain seq x y z
N MET A 1 -30.79 -10.61 16.42
CA MET A 1 -29.51 -10.65 15.69
C MET A 1 -28.44 -10.23 16.68
N SER A 2 -27.57 -11.14 17.13
CA SER A 2 -26.55 -10.81 18.13
C SER A 2 -25.38 -10.06 17.51
N GLU A 3 -24.99 -8.94 18.13
CA GLU A 3 -23.79 -8.20 17.79
C GLU A 3 -22.56 -8.97 18.29
N CYS A 4 -21.82 -9.59 17.36
CA CYS A 4 -20.54 -10.21 17.68
C CYS A 4 -19.48 -9.11 17.76
N SER A 5 -19.21 -8.59 18.96
CA SER A 5 -18.11 -7.65 19.18
C SER A 5 -16.78 -8.39 19.10
N TYR A 6 -16.02 -8.15 18.04
CA TYR A 6 -14.67 -8.71 17.91
C TYR A 6 -13.75 -8.04 18.94
N GLN A 7 -13.50 -8.71 20.08
CA GLN A 7 -12.45 -8.31 21.02
C GLN A 7 -11.08 -8.58 20.39
N VAL A 8 -10.40 -7.53 19.92
CA VAL A 8 -9.01 -7.63 19.48
C VAL A 8 -8.11 -7.70 20.71
N ARG A 9 -7.48 -8.86 20.94
CA ARG A 9 -6.50 -9.06 22.01
C ARG A 9 -5.09 -8.96 21.43
N SER A 10 -4.24 -8.14 22.04
CA SER A 10 -2.82 -8.07 21.69
C SER A 10 -2.02 -8.85 22.72
N TYR A 11 -1.13 -9.72 22.25
CA TYR A 11 -0.26 -10.55 23.08
C TYR A 11 1.18 -10.09 22.90
N LYS A 12 1.90 -9.91 24.02
CA LYS A 12 3.35 -9.69 24.00
C LYS A 12 4.03 -11.06 24.03
N VAL A 13 4.55 -11.48 22.89
CA VAL A 13 5.32 -12.74 22.80
C VAL A 13 6.80 -12.40 22.97
N LYS A 14 7.43 -12.90 24.03
CA LYS A 14 8.88 -12.81 24.19
C LYS A 14 9.52 -13.71 23.15
N HIS A 15 10.36 -13.15 22.28
CA HIS A 15 11.16 -13.93 21.33
C HIS A 15 12.61 -13.47 21.34
N ASN A 16 13.52 -14.41 21.05
CA ASN A 16 14.95 -14.12 20.83
C ASN A 16 15.31 -14.15 19.32
N TYR A 17 14.30 -14.22 18.43
CA TYR A 17 14.53 -14.21 16.98
C TYR A 17 14.98 -12.83 16.50
N ASP A 18 15.99 -12.81 15.63
CA ASP A 18 16.36 -11.61 14.89
C ASP A 18 15.35 -11.36 13.77
N VAL A 19 14.45 -10.41 14.02
CA VAL A 19 13.42 -9.98 13.05
C VAL A 19 13.89 -8.80 12.19
N LYS A 20 15.11 -8.29 12.40
CA LYS A 20 15.61 -7.10 11.70
C LYS A 20 15.59 -7.28 10.20
N TRP A 21 16.07 -8.43 9.74
CA TRP A 21 16.10 -8.76 8.32
C TRP A 21 14.69 -8.82 7.71
N PHE A 22 13.72 -9.39 8.42
CA PHE A 22 12.31 -9.39 8.00
C PHE A 22 11.75 -7.97 7.91
N LEU A 23 12.00 -7.14 8.92
CA LEU A 23 11.50 -5.76 8.94
C LEU A 23 12.10 -4.93 7.80
N GLU A 24 13.39 -5.07 7.53
CA GLU A 24 14.06 -4.39 6.42
C GLU A 24 13.50 -4.86 5.07
N ALA A 25 13.39 -6.18 4.87
CA ALA A 25 12.83 -6.74 3.66
C ALA A 25 11.36 -6.29 3.44
N TYR A 26 10.53 -6.33 4.49
CA TYR A 26 9.15 -5.88 4.43
C TYR A 26 9.03 -4.39 4.13
N ARG A 27 9.91 -3.56 4.72
CA ARG A 27 9.98 -2.12 4.41
C ARG A 27 10.28 -1.88 2.93
N TRP A 28 11.25 -2.61 2.36
CA TRP A 28 11.57 -2.54 0.93
C TRP A 28 10.41 -3.00 0.06
N LEU A 29 9.75 -4.10 0.43
CA LEU A 29 8.58 -4.64 -0.26
C LEU A 29 7.43 -3.62 -0.30
N LEU A 30 7.13 -2.99 0.84
CA LEU A 30 6.10 -1.98 0.97
C LEU A 30 6.44 -0.72 0.16
N GLN A 31 7.68 -0.24 0.24
CA GLN A 31 8.11 0.94 -0.53
C GLN A 31 7.96 0.70 -2.03
N ARG A 32 8.40 -0.47 -2.52
CA ARG A 32 8.25 -0.86 -3.92
C ARG A 32 6.78 -0.95 -4.33
N ALA A 33 5.91 -1.47 -3.47
CA ALA A 33 4.47 -1.51 -3.74
C ALA A 33 3.87 -0.10 -3.88
N ILE A 34 4.27 0.84 -3.02
CA ILE A 34 3.87 2.24 -3.08
C ILE A 34 4.38 2.89 -4.36
N ASP A 35 5.67 2.72 -4.68
CA ASP A 35 6.31 3.34 -5.84
C ASP A 35 5.68 2.87 -7.16
N GLU A 36 5.49 1.56 -7.32
CA GLU A 36 4.84 0.99 -8.50
C GLU A 36 3.37 1.43 -8.62
N THR A 37 2.65 1.52 -7.49
CA THR A 37 1.28 2.06 -7.49
C THR A 37 1.28 3.51 -7.94
N TRP A 38 2.21 4.33 -7.42
CA TRP A 38 2.32 5.76 -7.72
C TRP A 38 2.66 6.04 -9.19
N LYS A 39 3.63 5.31 -9.75
CA LYS A 39 4.05 5.44 -11.16
C LYS A 39 2.89 5.20 -12.14
N ASN A 40 1.93 4.36 -11.78
CA ASN A 40 0.82 3.98 -12.63
C ASN A 40 -0.46 4.79 -12.35
N ILE A 41 -0.40 5.86 -11.56
CA ILE A 41 -1.52 6.77 -11.35
C ILE A 41 -1.70 7.63 -12.61
N ALA A 42 -2.88 7.52 -13.21
CA ALA A 42 -3.31 8.45 -14.24
C ALA A 42 -3.92 9.70 -13.60
N TRP A 43 -3.85 10.83 -14.29
CA TRP A 43 -4.40 12.10 -13.82
C TRP A 43 -5.48 12.58 -14.76
N LYS A 44 -6.66 12.87 -14.22
CA LYS A 44 -7.77 13.45 -14.99
C LYS A 44 -8.06 14.85 -14.50
N GLU A 45 -8.01 15.81 -15.41
CA GLU A 45 -8.45 17.16 -15.12
C GLU A 45 -9.97 17.22 -14.96
N LYS A 46 -10.43 17.92 -13.91
CA LYS A 46 -11.84 18.19 -13.68
C LYS A 46 -12.04 19.68 -13.38
N ILE A 47 -12.95 20.31 -14.12
CA ILE A 47 -13.32 21.71 -13.93
C ILE A 47 -14.71 21.73 -13.29
N VAL A 48 -14.78 22.12 -12.02
CA VAL A 48 -16.06 22.31 -11.29
C VAL A 48 -16.20 23.76 -10.83
N LYS A 49 -15.11 24.36 -10.32
CA LYS A 49 -14.99 25.79 -9.94
C LYS A 49 -13.58 26.36 -10.17
N ARG A 50 -12.56 25.51 -10.05
CA ARG A 50 -11.16 25.73 -10.46
C ARG A 50 -10.67 24.45 -11.13
N ARG A 51 -9.60 24.54 -11.93
CA ARG A 51 -8.92 23.38 -12.51
C ARG A 51 -8.32 22.55 -11.39
N ARG A 52 -8.62 21.25 -11.34
CA ARG A 52 -8.07 20.29 -10.37
C ARG A 52 -7.69 19.00 -11.08
N LEU A 53 -6.57 18.40 -10.70
CA LEU A 53 -6.16 17.08 -11.14
C LEU A 53 -6.68 16.04 -10.14
N ILE A 54 -7.42 15.07 -10.65
CA ILE A 54 -7.94 13.95 -9.85
C ILE A 54 -7.13 12.70 -10.21
N PRO A 55 -6.47 12.05 -9.23
CA PRO A 55 -5.76 10.81 -9.49
C PRO A 55 -6.75 9.67 -9.75
N ILE A 56 -6.51 8.94 -10.82
CA ILE A 56 -7.16 7.68 -11.14
C ILE A 56 -6.20 6.57 -10.70
N ILE A 57 -6.44 6.05 -9.50
CA ILE A 57 -5.63 4.98 -8.93
C ILE A 57 -5.92 3.67 -9.68
N PRO A 58 -4.90 2.94 -10.16
CA PRO A 58 -5.09 1.67 -10.84
C PRO A 58 -5.67 0.64 -9.86
N LYS A 59 -6.87 0.12 -10.13
CA LYS A 59 -7.57 -0.84 -9.25
C LYS A 59 -7.90 -2.16 -9.93
N SER A 60 -7.53 -2.34 -11.20
CA SER A 60 -7.82 -3.56 -11.95
C SER A 60 -7.18 -4.78 -11.29
N SER A 61 -7.86 -5.93 -11.41
CA SER A 61 -7.35 -7.22 -10.91
C SER A 61 -6.02 -7.58 -11.58
N GLU A 62 -5.91 -7.33 -12.88
CA GLU A 62 -4.68 -7.54 -13.67
C GLU A 62 -3.51 -6.71 -13.14
N PHE A 63 -3.72 -5.42 -12.86
CA PHE A 63 -2.67 -4.57 -12.30
C PHE A 63 -2.20 -5.10 -10.94
N LYS A 64 -3.14 -5.44 -10.06
CA LYS A 64 -2.83 -5.98 -8.73
C LYS A 64 -2.06 -7.31 -8.82
N ARG A 65 -2.43 -8.17 -9.77
CA ARG A 65 -1.73 -9.43 -10.04
C ARG A 65 -0.30 -9.18 -10.52
N ASN A 66 -0.12 -8.32 -11.51
CA ASN A 66 1.21 -7.98 -12.04
C ASN A 66 2.11 -7.31 -10.98
N LEU A 67 1.52 -6.44 -10.14
CA LEU A 67 2.21 -5.84 -9.01
C LEU A 67 2.68 -6.91 -8.02
N ARG A 68 1.78 -7.84 -7.64
CA ARG A 68 2.12 -8.96 -6.75
C ARG A 68 3.23 -9.82 -7.33
N ASP A 69 3.13 -10.22 -8.60
CA ASP A 69 4.14 -11.04 -9.26
C ASP A 69 5.50 -10.31 -9.31
N SER A 70 5.48 -8.98 -9.50
CA SER A 70 6.70 -8.15 -9.43
C SER A 70 7.32 -8.09 -8.04
N LEU A 71 6.51 -8.01 -6.99
CA LEU A 71 6.98 -7.98 -5.61
C LEU A 71 7.57 -9.33 -5.18
N LEU A 72 7.03 -10.44 -5.69
CA LEU A 72 7.47 -11.79 -5.33
C LEU A 72 8.79 -12.23 -5.97
N ARG A 73 9.22 -11.61 -7.08
CA ARG A 73 10.43 -12.01 -7.83
C ARG A 73 11.71 -12.13 -6.98
N ASN A 74 11.87 -11.27 -5.97
CA ASN A 74 13.02 -11.28 -5.06
C ASN A 74 12.58 -11.41 -3.59
N TRP A 75 11.43 -12.05 -3.35
CA TRP A 75 10.86 -12.19 -2.00
C TRP A 75 11.12 -13.58 -1.44
N VAL A 76 11.65 -13.60 -0.22
CA VAL A 76 12.17 -14.79 0.46
C VAL A 76 11.28 -15.28 1.60
N PHE A 77 10.26 -14.51 1.98
CA PHE A 77 9.29 -14.87 3.01
C PHE A 77 7.95 -15.30 2.41
N CYS A 78 6.97 -15.59 3.27
CA CYS A 78 5.64 -15.98 2.85
C CYS A 78 4.99 -14.96 1.90
N ALA A 79 4.33 -15.46 0.84
CA ALA A 79 3.73 -14.61 -0.19
C ALA A 79 2.61 -13.70 0.33
N HIS A 80 1.90 -14.10 1.40
CA HIS A 80 0.82 -13.30 1.97
C HIS A 80 1.30 -11.94 2.53
N TYR A 81 2.60 -11.79 2.83
CA TYR A 81 3.16 -10.49 3.20
C TYR A 81 3.17 -9.50 2.04
N ALA A 82 3.31 -9.97 0.80
CA ALA A 82 3.15 -9.12 -0.38
C ALA A 82 1.70 -8.64 -0.53
N ASP A 83 0.73 -9.51 -0.27
CA ASP A 83 -0.69 -9.13 -0.29
C ASP A 83 -1.02 -8.08 0.79
N SER A 84 -0.43 -8.23 1.99
CA SER A 84 -0.51 -7.21 3.06
C SER A 84 0.14 -5.89 2.66
N ALA A 85 1.32 -5.93 2.04
CA ALA A 85 2.02 -4.73 1.57
C ALA A 85 1.21 -4.00 0.48
N ILE A 86 0.59 -4.72 -0.45
CA ILE A 86 -0.31 -4.14 -1.45
C ILE A 86 -1.50 -3.47 -0.76
N LYS A 87 -2.19 -4.17 0.16
CA LYS A 87 -3.31 -3.58 0.91
C LYS A 87 -2.91 -2.31 1.64
N GLN A 88 -1.73 -2.30 2.27
CA GLN A 88 -1.19 -1.11 2.94
C GLN A 88 -0.87 0.02 1.96
N ALA A 89 -0.27 -0.26 0.80
CA ALA A 89 0.00 0.73 -0.22
C ALA A 89 -1.28 1.47 -0.66
N TYR A 90 -2.38 0.74 -0.89
CA TYR A 90 -3.69 1.34 -1.23
C TYR A 90 -4.34 2.10 -0.07
N SER A 91 -4.09 1.69 1.18
CA SER A 91 -4.63 2.35 2.38
C SER A 91 -3.81 3.55 2.83
N THR A 92 -2.57 3.71 2.35
CA THR A 92 -1.66 4.73 2.86
C THR A 92 -2.12 6.10 2.35
N LYS A 93 -2.55 6.96 3.27
CA LYS A 93 -2.94 8.37 3.06
C LYS A 93 -1.85 9.24 2.40
N VAL A 94 -0.64 8.71 2.17
CA VAL A 94 0.41 9.35 1.36
C VAL A 94 -0.09 9.61 -0.07
N LEU A 95 -0.96 8.74 -0.59
CA LEU A 95 -1.68 8.99 -1.85
C LEU A 95 -2.52 10.25 -1.80
N GLU A 96 -3.09 10.59 -0.64
CA GLU A 96 -3.89 11.79 -0.45
C GLU A 96 -3.04 13.02 -0.09
N LYS A 97 -2.00 12.88 0.75
CA LYS A 97 -1.25 14.01 1.32
C LYS A 97 -0.27 14.68 0.32
N LYS A 98 0.40 13.89 -0.53
CA LYS A 98 1.29 14.44 -1.59
C LYS A 98 0.53 15.16 -2.71
N LEU A 99 -0.76 14.89 -2.89
CA LEU A 99 -1.63 15.63 -3.83
C LEU A 99 -1.77 17.10 -3.43
N PHE A 100 -1.91 17.36 -2.12
CA PHE A 100 -2.15 18.70 -1.60
C PHE A 100 -0.87 19.52 -1.41
N GLU A 101 0.29 18.86 -1.28
CA GLU A 101 1.60 19.55 -1.16
C GLU A 101 2.15 20.04 -2.51
N GLY A 102 1.72 19.42 -3.63
CA GLY A 102 2.07 19.86 -4.98
C GLY A 102 1.25 21.05 -5.53
N GLU A 103 0.20 21.51 -4.81
CA GLU A 103 -0.63 22.67 -5.20
C GLU A 103 -0.12 24.00 -4.60
N LYS A 104 1.04 24.03 -3.93
CA LYS A 104 1.57 25.23 -3.23
C LYS A 104 2.88 25.82 -3.79
N ASN A 105 3.31 25.41 -4.97
CA ASN A 105 4.47 26.01 -5.66
C ASN A 105 4.05 26.67 -6.97
#